data_AF-A0A2P5LNE5-F1
#
_entry.id   AF-A0A2P5LNE5-F1
#
_cell.length_a   1.000
_cell.length_b   1.000
_cell.length_c   1.000
_cell.angle_alpha   90.00
_cell.angle_beta   90.00
_cell.angle_gamma   90.00
#
_symmetry.space_group_name_H-M   'P 1'
#
loop_
_entity.id
_entity.type
_entity.pdbx_description
1 polymer ?
#
loop_
_entity_poly.entity_id
_entity_poly.type
_entity_poly.pdbx_seq_one_letter_code
_entity_poly.pdbx_strand_id
1 'polypeptide(L)'
;IFSPGKSACWRCLADRMNWNRQVKAFLGRKEARCVAVSPLGANPLGLSGAGIAAAEIAKAIASGFRTDLHEHIVSLDLMGSTVARHYVPARPQCPSCGDPELRDPARAPTPIPLHAGSASVVTSGGYRSVAPGDTLARNRKHVSPLTGVVSHLERIKSQQPLDASFVARHNFSPRPETVDALQAGLSGDSYGKGSVAEQGEASALMEAIERYCGIFQGDEIRTVRRFADFPAGEAILPNDILIYSDAQYEQGAKSGGCGEGAQRFDPAAETEWSPVWSLRDEAFKYVPTGLLYFFHESGSANQISADSNGCAAGNTIEEAIIQGFLELVERDAYAIWWYNRLRRPEIDLDKLGDSYVRDLRAVFARMGRDVWALDITSDLGIPVVVAVAHWTEDGREYIEVAAGAHFDPRIATLRAMTELNQFLAIESLGGRPELGPDDDYGGDPLPLRKHAYMRPQGKASFGRSRFKTFAQLDGRDQVL
;
A
#
# COMPACT_ATOMS: atom_id res chain seq x y z
N ILE A 1 5.33 31.05 -3.67
CA ILE A 1 6.52 31.95 -3.73
C ILE A 1 7.72 31.05 -3.52
N PHE A 2 8.71 31.06 -4.41
CA PHE A 2 9.88 30.20 -4.24
C PHE A 2 11.02 30.99 -3.61
N SER A 3 11.61 30.43 -2.56
CA SER A 3 12.78 30.98 -1.85
C SER A 3 13.95 30.01 -2.01
N PRO A 4 14.90 30.28 -2.93
CA PRO A 4 16.05 29.42 -3.15
C PRO A 4 16.79 29.09 -1.85
N GLY A 5 17.08 27.79 -1.64
CA GLY A 5 17.75 27.30 -0.43
C GLY A 5 16.89 27.24 0.85
N LYS A 6 15.62 27.69 0.80
CA LYS A 6 14.70 27.69 1.96
C LYS A 6 13.38 26.97 1.71
N SER A 7 12.95 26.84 0.45
CA SER A 7 11.70 26.20 0.07
C SER A 7 11.90 25.24 -1.09
N ALA A 8 10.83 24.52 -1.45
CA ALA A 8 10.73 23.80 -2.71
C ALA A 8 11.06 24.73 -3.89
N CYS A 9 11.73 24.20 -4.92
CA CYS A 9 11.87 24.88 -6.20
C CYS A 9 10.71 24.53 -7.15
N TRP A 10 10.68 25.16 -8.32
CA TRP A 10 9.69 24.83 -9.35
C TRP A 10 9.73 23.36 -9.77
N ARG A 11 10.91 22.72 -9.81
CA ARG A 11 11.01 21.30 -10.18
C ARG A 11 10.35 20.37 -9.17
N CYS A 12 10.49 20.66 -7.86
CA CYS A 12 9.78 19.93 -6.80
C CYS A 12 8.25 19.97 -7.00
N LEU A 13 7.72 21.15 -7.35
CA LEU A 13 6.31 21.33 -7.67
C LEU A 13 5.92 20.58 -8.95
N ALA A 14 6.67 20.80 -10.03
CA ALA A 14 6.38 20.26 -11.35
C ALA A 14 6.34 18.73 -11.36
N ASP A 15 7.27 18.08 -10.66
CA ASP A 15 7.29 16.62 -10.56
C ASP A 15 5.99 16.10 -9.93
N ARG A 16 5.54 16.66 -8.79
CA ARG A 16 4.26 16.25 -8.17
C ARG A 16 3.04 16.58 -9.04
N MET A 17 3.04 17.72 -9.71
CA MET A 17 1.94 18.10 -10.61
C MET A 17 1.84 17.21 -11.84
N ASN A 18 2.97 16.71 -12.36
CA ASN A 18 2.98 15.79 -13.50
C ASN A 18 2.39 14.43 -13.12
N TRP A 19 2.75 13.91 -11.94
CA TRP A 19 2.16 12.69 -11.39
C TRP A 19 0.63 12.79 -11.24
N ASN A 20 0.14 13.91 -10.70
CA ASN A 20 -1.29 14.13 -10.51
C ASN A 20 -2.05 14.53 -11.80
N ARG A 21 -1.37 14.64 -12.95
CA ARG A 21 -1.96 15.04 -14.23
C ARG A 21 -1.50 14.11 -15.34
N GLN A 22 -1.60 12.80 -15.12
CA GLN A 22 -1.12 11.77 -16.05
C GLN A 22 -1.61 11.97 -17.49
N VAL A 23 -2.89 12.30 -17.69
CA VAL A 23 -3.45 12.60 -19.03
C VAL A 23 -2.71 13.75 -19.69
N LYS A 24 -2.50 14.86 -18.96
CA LYS A 24 -1.77 16.02 -19.50
C LYS A 24 -0.30 15.68 -19.75
N ALA A 25 0.33 14.94 -18.84
CA ALA A 25 1.71 14.50 -18.99
C ALA A 25 1.87 13.59 -20.21
N PHE A 26 0.91 12.69 -20.47
CA PHE A 26 0.86 11.84 -21.65
C PHE A 26 0.72 12.66 -22.94
N LEU A 27 -0.29 13.54 -23.01
CA LEU A 27 -0.53 14.40 -24.17
C LEU A 27 0.67 15.30 -24.50
N GLY A 28 1.33 15.85 -23.47
CA GLY A 28 2.52 16.69 -23.64
C GLY A 28 3.71 15.96 -24.27
N ARG A 29 3.76 14.62 -24.19
CA ARG A 29 4.79 13.81 -24.85
C ARG A 29 4.44 13.45 -26.30
N LYS A 30 3.15 13.38 -26.65
CA LYS A 30 2.66 12.83 -27.93
C LYS A 30 2.36 13.90 -28.99
N GLU A 31 3.09 15.02 -29.01
CA GLU A 31 2.86 16.15 -29.94
C GLU A 31 1.37 16.58 -30.03
N ALA A 32 0.63 16.49 -28.92
CA ALA A 32 -0.80 16.75 -28.94
C ALA A 32 -1.10 18.19 -29.34
N ARG A 33 -2.01 18.36 -30.32
CA ARG A 33 -2.47 19.67 -30.76
C ARG A 33 -3.48 20.24 -29.77
N CYS A 34 -3.24 21.45 -29.28
CA CYS A 34 -4.23 22.20 -28.51
C CYS A 34 -5.43 22.55 -29.41
N VAL A 35 -6.60 21.97 -29.12
CA VAL A 35 -7.85 22.20 -29.87
C VAL A 35 -8.75 23.25 -29.23
N ALA A 36 -8.60 23.51 -27.93
CA ALA A 36 -9.34 24.52 -27.19
C ALA A 36 -8.55 24.99 -25.97
N VAL A 37 -8.65 26.28 -25.66
CA VAL A 37 -8.14 26.86 -24.40
C VAL A 37 -9.35 27.18 -23.53
N SER A 38 -9.25 26.92 -22.23
CA SER A 38 -10.34 27.21 -21.31
C SER A 38 -10.70 28.71 -21.35
N PRO A 39 -11.98 29.08 -21.55
CA PRO A 39 -12.43 30.47 -21.57
C PRO A 39 -12.27 31.18 -20.22
N LEU A 40 -11.95 30.44 -19.15
CA LEU A 40 -11.67 30.95 -17.81
C LEU A 40 -10.42 31.85 -17.76
N GLY A 41 -9.48 31.69 -18.70
CA GLY A 41 -8.26 32.51 -18.76
C GLY A 41 -8.43 33.91 -19.37
N ALA A 42 -9.54 34.16 -20.07
CA ALA A 42 -9.74 35.38 -20.87
C ALA A 42 -10.89 36.30 -20.39
N ASN A 43 -11.63 35.87 -19.36
CA ASN A 43 -12.84 36.53 -18.87
C ASN A 43 -12.66 37.12 -17.46
N PRO A 44 -13.59 37.95 -16.94
CA PRO A 44 -13.51 38.55 -15.60
C PRO A 44 -13.23 37.56 -14.45
N LEU A 45 -13.52 36.27 -14.64
CA LEU A 45 -13.15 35.18 -13.74
C LEU A 45 -11.62 35.06 -13.54
N GLY A 46 -10.81 35.33 -14.56
CA GLY A 46 -9.35 35.38 -14.45
C GLY A 46 -8.85 36.59 -13.63
N LEU A 47 -9.61 37.70 -13.60
CA LEU A 47 -9.25 38.89 -12.81
C LEU A 47 -9.34 38.63 -11.31
N SER A 48 -10.25 37.75 -10.85
CA SER A 48 -10.32 37.33 -9.45
C SER A 48 -9.02 36.65 -9.01
N GLY A 49 -8.42 35.82 -9.87
CA GLY A 49 -7.12 35.21 -9.63
C GLY A 49 -6.00 36.24 -9.53
N ALA A 50 -5.99 37.23 -10.44
CA ALA A 50 -5.02 38.33 -10.39
C ALA A 50 -5.15 39.19 -9.12
N GLY A 51 -6.37 39.47 -8.66
CA GLY A 51 -6.62 40.19 -7.43
C GLY A 51 -6.11 39.46 -6.18
N ILE A 52 -6.35 38.14 -6.09
CA ILE A 52 -5.80 37.31 -5.00
C ILE A 52 -4.27 37.31 -5.06
N ALA A 53 -3.69 37.11 -6.24
CA ALA A 53 -2.24 37.13 -6.40
C ALA A 53 -1.63 38.47 -5.97
N ALA A 54 -2.24 39.60 -6.37
CA ALA A 54 -1.79 40.93 -5.96
C ALA A 54 -1.86 41.11 -4.42
N ALA A 55 -2.94 40.66 -3.78
CA ALA A 55 -3.09 40.70 -2.33
C ALA A 55 -2.03 39.84 -1.61
N GLU A 56 -1.77 38.63 -2.10
CA GLU A 56 -0.74 37.75 -1.53
C GLU A 56 0.68 38.32 -1.72
N ILE A 57 0.98 38.94 -2.87
CA ILE A 57 2.25 39.64 -3.10
C ILE A 57 2.39 40.81 -2.14
N ALA A 58 1.36 41.64 -1.99
CA ALA A 58 1.38 42.78 -1.06
C ALA A 58 1.60 42.33 0.39
N LYS A 59 0.90 41.27 0.84
CA LYS A 59 1.10 40.67 2.17
C LYS A 59 2.52 40.16 2.36
N ALA A 60 3.07 39.47 1.36
CA ALA A 60 4.43 38.96 1.40
C ALA A 60 5.45 40.10 1.51
N ILE A 61 5.31 41.17 0.71
CA ILE A 61 6.22 42.34 0.79
C ILE A 61 6.10 43.00 2.16
N ALA A 62 4.88 43.26 2.64
CA ALA A 62 4.63 43.93 3.92
C ALA A 62 5.14 43.13 5.14
N SER A 63 5.13 41.80 5.06
CA SER A 63 5.61 40.93 6.14
C SER A 63 7.11 40.60 6.08
N GLY A 64 7.85 41.15 5.11
CA GLY A 64 9.25 40.78 4.87
C GLY A 64 9.40 39.34 4.38
N PHE A 65 8.48 38.91 3.52
CA PHE A 65 8.31 37.55 3.01
C PHE A 65 8.11 36.50 4.10
N ARG A 66 7.41 36.85 5.19
CA ARG A 66 6.87 35.86 6.14
C ARG A 66 5.49 35.44 5.65
N THR A 67 5.45 34.38 4.85
CA THR A 67 4.22 33.88 4.22
C THR A 67 4.28 32.37 4.11
N ASP A 68 3.16 31.70 4.36
CA ASP A 68 3.07 30.25 4.20
C ASP A 68 3.11 29.80 2.73
N LEU A 69 2.98 30.74 1.78
CA LEU A 69 3.05 30.47 0.35
C LEU A 69 4.46 30.06 -0.12
N HIS A 70 5.45 30.06 0.77
CA HIS A 70 6.74 29.44 0.49
C HIS A 70 6.62 27.93 0.26
N GLU A 71 5.66 27.30 0.92
CA GLU A 71 5.46 25.86 0.88
C GLU A 71 4.07 25.47 0.38
N HIS A 72 3.30 26.43 -0.16
CA HIS A 72 1.94 26.16 -0.61
C HIS A 72 1.63 26.80 -1.96
N ILE A 73 0.83 26.10 -2.76
CA ILE A 73 0.02 26.70 -3.81
C ILE A 73 -1.42 26.85 -3.32
N VAL A 74 -2.12 27.86 -3.83
CA VAL A 74 -3.54 28.09 -3.54
C VAL A 74 -4.33 27.91 -4.81
N SER A 75 -5.37 27.08 -4.78
CA SER A 75 -6.35 27.00 -5.86
C SER A 75 -7.67 27.60 -5.41
N LEU A 76 -8.27 28.40 -6.28
CA LEU A 76 -9.65 28.85 -6.14
C LEU A 76 -10.48 28.11 -7.19
N ASP A 77 -11.34 27.21 -6.71
CA ASP A 77 -12.37 26.61 -7.55
C ASP A 77 -13.55 27.58 -7.62
N LEU A 78 -13.72 28.18 -8.79
CA LEU A 78 -14.78 29.17 -9.05
C LEU A 78 -16.16 28.52 -9.22
N MET A 79 -16.23 27.22 -9.51
CA MET A 79 -17.51 26.51 -9.65
C MET A 79 -18.02 26.03 -8.30
N GLY A 80 -17.15 25.43 -7.49
CA GLY A 80 -17.47 24.99 -6.14
C GLY A 80 -17.35 26.07 -5.06
N SER A 81 -16.82 27.25 -5.41
CA SER A 81 -16.51 28.33 -4.46
C SER A 81 -15.60 27.90 -3.30
N THR A 82 -14.63 27.03 -3.59
CA THR A 82 -13.69 26.51 -2.57
C THR A 82 -12.29 27.09 -2.76
N VAL A 83 -11.65 27.45 -1.65
CA VAL A 83 -10.23 27.80 -1.62
C VAL A 83 -9.48 26.64 -0.97
N ALA A 84 -8.58 26.02 -1.71
CA ALA A 84 -7.75 24.94 -1.21
C ALA A 84 -6.28 25.37 -1.18
N ARG A 85 -5.58 24.94 -0.13
CA ARG A 85 -4.12 25.09 0.01
C ARG A 85 -3.51 23.73 -0.23
N HIS A 86 -2.44 23.69 -1.00
CA HIS A 86 -1.75 22.45 -1.32
C HIS A 86 -0.27 22.57 -0.99
N TYR A 87 0.20 21.68 -0.13
CA TYR A 87 1.58 21.67 0.36
C TYR A 87 2.55 21.21 -0.72
N VAL A 88 3.62 21.98 -0.92
CA VAL A 88 4.69 21.70 -1.88
C VAL A 88 5.92 21.27 -1.11
N PRO A 89 6.22 19.96 -1.03
CA PRO A 89 7.38 19.49 -0.30
C PRO A 89 8.68 19.90 -1.01
N ALA A 90 9.64 20.43 -0.25
CA ALA A 90 11.01 20.52 -0.72
C ALA A 90 11.58 19.09 -0.75
N ARG A 91 11.98 18.61 -1.94
CA ARG A 91 12.50 17.25 -2.11
C ARG A 91 14.02 17.28 -1.88
N PRO A 92 14.55 16.58 -0.86
CA PRO A 92 16.00 16.49 -0.63
C PRO A 92 16.76 15.96 -1.84
N GLN A 93 16.16 15.04 -2.58
CA GLN A 93 16.70 14.45 -3.81
C GLN A 93 16.31 15.21 -5.08
N CYS A 94 15.90 16.49 -4.99
CA CYS A 94 15.54 17.26 -6.19
C CYS A 94 16.76 17.47 -7.11
N PRO A 95 16.66 17.21 -8.42
CA PRO A 95 17.78 17.43 -9.35
C PRO A 95 18.17 18.90 -9.54
N SER A 96 17.33 19.84 -9.12
CA SER A 96 17.56 21.28 -9.28
C SER A 96 17.97 22.00 -8.00
N CYS A 97 17.46 21.59 -6.83
CA CYS A 97 17.69 22.30 -5.57
C CYS A 97 18.01 21.38 -4.39
N GLY A 98 18.14 20.08 -4.64
CA GLY A 98 18.44 19.08 -3.64
C GLY A 98 19.91 18.69 -3.62
N ASP A 99 20.22 17.68 -2.81
CA ASP A 99 21.54 17.09 -2.69
C ASP A 99 21.79 16.11 -3.85
N PRO A 100 22.84 16.33 -4.67
CA PRO A 100 23.22 15.38 -5.71
C PRO A 100 23.67 14.02 -5.17
N GLU A 101 24.22 13.94 -3.94
CA GLU A 101 24.68 12.67 -3.35
C GLU A 101 23.49 11.73 -3.10
N LEU A 102 22.34 12.26 -2.68
CA LEU A 102 21.10 11.48 -2.51
C LEU A 102 20.53 10.92 -3.82
N ARG A 103 21.01 11.39 -4.98
CA ARG A 103 20.61 10.90 -6.29
C ARG A 103 21.62 9.94 -6.90
N ASP A 104 22.82 9.84 -6.34
CA ASP A 104 23.84 8.93 -6.85
C ASP A 104 23.43 7.48 -6.55
N PRO A 105 23.12 6.65 -7.55
CA PRO A 105 22.78 5.25 -7.32
C PRO A 105 23.95 4.44 -6.78
N ALA A 106 25.19 4.91 -6.96
CA ALA A 106 26.41 4.25 -6.50
C ALA A 106 26.79 4.63 -5.06
N ARG A 107 26.01 5.48 -4.38
CA ARG A 107 26.28 5.88 -2.99
C ARG A 107 26.31 4.67 -2.06
N ALA A 108 27.16 4.74 -1.04
CA ALA A 108 27.27 3.66 -0.06
C ALA A 108 25.97 3.52 0.74
N PRO A 109 25.42 2.29 0.90
CA PRO A 109 24.28 2.07 1.76
C PRO A 109 24.67 2.20 3.23
N THR A 110 23.76 2.70 4.05
CA THR A 110 23.96 2.89 5.49
C THR A 110 23.16 1.86 6.29
N PRO A 111 23.77 1.19 7.29
CA PRO A 111 23.04 0.29 8.17
C PRO A 111 21.80 0.96 8.76
N ILE A 112 20.77 0.18 9.08
CA ILE A 112 19.54 0.68 9.70
C ILE A 112 19.70 0.54 11.22
N PRO A 113 20.01 1.62 11.96
CA PRO A 113 20.01 1.55 13.42
C PRO A 113 18.57 1.38 13.91
N LEU A 114 18.34 0.35 14.72
CA LEU A 114 17.06 0.16 15.40
C LEU A 114 17.12 0.81 16.78
N HIS A 115 16.05 1.50 17.16
CA HIS A 115 15.92 2.15 18.44
C HIS A 115 14.86 1.46 19.30
N ALA A 116 15.00 1.59 20.62
CA ALA A 116 14.00 1.12 21.55
C ALA A 116 12.75 2.03 21.52
N GLY A 117 11.60 1.40 21.60
CA GLY A 117 10.29 1.94 21.34
C GLY A 117 9.74 2.68 22.54
N SER A 118 8.84 3.61 22.26
CA SER A 118 8.08 4.32 23.27
C SER A 118 6.85 3.53 23.72
N ALA A 119 6.05 4.12 24.62
CA ALA A 119 4.75 3.57 24.97
C ALA A 119 3.89 3.31 23.72
N SER A 120 3.19 2.18 23.69
CA SER A 120 2.37 1.73 22.57
C SER A 120 0.91 2.17 22.72
N VAL A 121 0.35 2.79 21.69
CA VAL A 121 -1.09 2.92 21.46
C VAL A 121 -1.58 1.63 20.78
N VAL A 122 -2.60 1.00 21.36
CA VAL A 122 -3.22 -0.21 20.81
C VAL A 122 -4.46 0.15 20.01
N THR A 123 -4.50 -0.23 18.74
CA THR A 123 -5.68 -0.10 17.88
C THR A 123 -5.99 -1.42 17.17
N SER A 124 -7.07 -1.46 16.38
CA SER A 124 -7.33 -2.59 15.47
C SER A 124 -6.27 -2.77 14.38
N GLY A 125 -5.45 -1.75 14.11
CA GLY A 125 -4.29 -1.85 13.23
C GLY A 125 -3.07 -2.49 13.90
N GLY A 126 -3.09 -2.66 15.21
CA GLY A 126 -2.00 -3.21 16.03
C GLY A 126 -1.38 -2.18 16.96
N TYR A 127 -0.14 -2.44 17.38
CA TYR A 127 0.58 -1.56 18.28
C TYR A 127 1.34 -0.49 17.49
N ARG A 128 1.23 0.76 17.93
CA ARG A 128 1.86 1.94 17.30
C ARG A 128 2.44 2.86 18.37
N SER A 129 3.46 3.63 18.04
CA SER A 129 4.09 4.66 18.88
C SER A 129 3.18 5.85 19.16
N VAL A 130 2.17 6.08 18.32
CA VAL A 130 1.29 7.25 18.35
C VAL A 130 -0.15 6.89 17.99
N ALA A 131 -1.08 7.81 18.28
CA ALA A 131 -2.47 7.63 17.89
C ALA A 131 -2.66 7.80 16.36
N PRO A 132 -3.70 7.18 15.77
CA PRO A 132 -4.05 7.39 14.37
C PRO A 132 -4.29 8.87 14.02
N GLY A 133 -4.91 9.62 14.93
CA GLY A 133 -5.12 11.07 14.78
C GLY A 133 -3.81 11.85 14.61
N ASP A 134 -2.75 11.49 15.35
CA ASP A 134 -1.42 12.14 15.22
C ASP A 134 -0.72 11.76 13.90
N THR A 135 -0.94 10.53 13.44
CA THR A 135 -0.46 10.06 12.13
C THR A 135 -1.13 10.86 11.02
N LEU A 136 -2.46 11.03 11.10
CA LEU A 136 -3.25 11.83 10.17
C LEU A 136 -2.82 13.29 10.18
N ALA A 137 -2.69 13.92 11.36
CA ALA A 137 -2.30 15.31 11.49
C ALA A 137 -0.95 15.60 10.81
N ARG A 138 0.01 14.67 10.92
CA ARG A 138 1.33 14.80 10.28
C ARG A 138 1.29 14.60 8.77
N ASN A 139 0.52 13.64 8.29
CA ASN A 139 0.62 13.15 6.91
C ASN A 139 -0.48 13.69 5.98
N ARG A 140 -1.58 14.27 6.50
CA ARG A 140 -2.69 14.79 5.67
C ARG A 140 -2.25 15.88 4.68
N LYS A 141 -1.14 16.57 4.94
CA LYS A 141 -0.50 17.51 3.99
C LYS A 141 -0.13 16.87 2.64
N HIS A 142 -0.02 15.54 2.59
CA HIS A 142 0.26 14.79 1.35
C HIS A 142 -1.00 14.41 0.57
N VAL A 143 -2.19 14.79 1.04
CA VAL A 143 -3.47 14.66 0.33
C VAL A 143 -3.72 15.95 -0.46
N SER A 144 -3.53 15.88 -1.77
CA SER A 144 -3.81 16.98 -2.69
C SER A 144 -3.85 16.47 -4.13
N PRO A 145 -4.88 16.83 -4.93
CA PRO A 145 -4.97 16.45 -6.34
C PRO A 145 -4.00 17.23 -7.24
N LEU A 146 -3.15 18.10 -6.68
CA LEU A 146 -2.17 18.88 -7.42
C LEU A 146 -0.74 18.52 -7.01
N THR A 147 -0.49 18.37 -5.71
CA THR A 147 0.88 18.31 -5.16
C THR A 147 1.10 17.13 -4.20
N GLY A 148 0.01 16.45 -3.85
CA GLY A 148 0.02 15.29 -2.97
C GLY A 148 0.57 14.05 -3.67
N VAL A 149 0.84 13.01 -2.87
CA VAL A 149 0.97 11.63 -3.39
C VAL A 149 -0.39 10.93 -3.41
N VAL A 150 -1.31 11.38 -2.55
CA VAL A 150 -2.69 10.95 -2.51
C VAL A 150 -3.53 12.08 -3.09
N SER A 151 -4.36 11.79 -4.09
CA SER A 151 -5.19 12.81 -4.72
C SER A 151 -6.42 13.14 -3.88
N HIS A 152 -7.09 12.12 -3.34
CA HIS A 152 -8.29 12.21 -2.53
C HIS A 152 -8.25 11.16 -1.42
N LEU A 153 -8.81 11.48 -0.26
CA LEU A 153 -8.94 10.59 0.87
C LEU A 153 -10.37 10.75 1.40
N GLU A 154 -11.19 9.73 1.22
CA GLU A 154 -12.63 9.82 1.46
C GLU A 154 -13.14 8.56 2.18
N ARG A 155 -14.11 8.74 3.08
CA ARG A 155 -14.80 7.60 3.66
C ARG A 155 -15.67 6.94 2.60
N ILE A 156 -15.61 5.61 2.52
CA ILE A 156 -16.51 4.86 1.65
C ILE A 156 -17.93 5.03 2.20
N LYS A 157 -18.84 5.52 1.35
CA LYS A 157 -20.24 5.72 1.73
C LYS A 157 -21.01 4.42 1.56
N SER A 158 -20.74 3.43 2.40
CA SER A 158 -21.59 2.25 2.45
C SER A 158 -22.81 2.50 3.37
N GLN A 159 -23.89 1.77 3.16
CA GLN A 159 -25.01 1.74 4.12
C GLN A 159 -24.76 0.76 5.29
N GLN A 160 -23.54 0.23 5.41
CA GLN A 160 -23.23 -0.80 6.38
C GLN A 160 -22.95 -0.19 7.75
N PRO A 161 -23.60 -0.69 8.82
CA PRO A 161 -23.26 -0.29 10.17
C PRO A 161 -21.79 -0.65 10.49
N LEU A 162 -21.14 0.17 11.32
CA LEU A 162 -19.72 0.01 11.72
C LEU A 162 -18.69 0.16 10.59
N ASP A 163 -19.09 0.66 9.42
CA ASP A 163 -18.14 0.92 8.34
C ASP A 163 -17.18 2.05 8.69
N ALA A 164 -15.91 1.72 8.87
CA ALA A 164 -14.83 2.68 9.05
C ALA A 164 -13.85 2.63 7.87
N SER A 165 -14.31 2.21 6.69
CA SER A 165 -13.47 2.03 5.50
C SER A 165 -13.27 3.35 4.76
N PHE A 166 -12.06 3.56 4.27
CA PHE A 166 -11.68 4.75 3.51
C PHE A 166 -11.02 4.34 2.20
N VAL A 167 -11.16 5.18 1.19
CA VAL A 167 -10.43 5.06 -0.07
C VAL A 167 -9.45 6.22 -0.20
N ALA A 168 -8.20 5.89 -0.53
CA ALA A 168 -7.16 6.84 -0.88
C ALA A 168 -6.85 6.69 -2.37
N ARG A 169 -7.28 7.67 -3.16
CA ARG A 169 -7.13 7.64 -4.63
C ARG A 169 -5.76 8.13 -5.05
N HIS A 170 -5.11 7.36 -5.91
CA HIS A 170 -3.85 7.74 -6.56
C HIS A 170 -3.86 7.28 -8.02
N ASN A 171 -2.83 7.63 -8.78
CA ASN A 171 -2.68 7.11 -10.14
C ASN A 171 -1.22 6.66 -10.25
N PHE A 172 -0.88 5.59 -9.54
CA PHE A 172 0.45 5.00 -9.64
C PHE A 172 0.44 3.96 -10.74
N SER A 173 1.19 4.23 -11.81
CA SER A 173 1.28 3.34 -12.96
C SER A 173 2.63 3.50 -13.65
N PRO A 174 3.09 2.47 -14.41
CA PRO A 174 4.18 2.65 -15.34
C PRO A 174 3.89 3.80 -16.29
N ARG A 175 4.93 4.39 -16.84
CA ARG A 175 4.77 5.50 -17.78
C ARG A 175 3.97 5.04 -19.00
N PRO A 176 2.74 5.56 -19.24
CA PRO A 176 1.92 5.04 -20.32
C PRO A 176 2.43 5.53 -21.67
N GLU A 177 2.51 4.60 -22.63
CA GLU A 177 2.87 4.86 -24.04
C GLU A 177 1.67 4.77 -25.00
N THR A 178 0.59 4.11 -24.58
CA THR A 178 -0.69 4.00 -25.30
C THR A 178 -1.84 4.57 -24.47
N VAL A 179 -2.98 4.82 -25.13
CA VAL A 179 -4.20 5.26 -24.44
C VAL A 179 -4.76 4.17 -23.53
N ASP A 180 -4.71 2.91 -23.96
CA ASP A 180 -5.18 1.77 -23.16
C ASP A 180 -4.33 1.61 -21.89
N ALA A 181 -3.00 1.73 -21.99
CA ALA A 181 -2.11 1.72 -20.83
C ALA A 181 -2.36 2.91 -19.88
N LEU A 182 -2.68 4.08 -20.43
CA LEU A 182 -3.08 5.23 -19.63
C LEU A 182 -4.41 4.95 -18.91
N GLN A 183 -5.42 4.42 -19.59
CA GLN A 183 -6.72 4.11 -19.00
C GLN A 183 -6.59 3.08 -17.87
N ALA A 184 -5.81 2.02 -18.08
CA ALA A 184 -5.52 1.01 -17.06
C ALA A 184 -4.80 1.60 -15.83
N GLY A 185 -3.96 2.62 -16.03
CA GLY A 185 -3.22 3.29 -14.96
C GLY A 185 -4.00 4.35 -14.16
N LEU A 186 -5.24 4.65 -14.52
CA LEU A 186 -6.07 5.70 -13.90
C LEU A 186 -7.07 5.18 -12.85
N SER A 187 -6.95 3.92 -12.44
CA SER A 187 -7.83 3.25 -11.47
C SER A 187 -7.09 2.83 -10.19
N GLY A 188 -6.04 3.56 -9.80
CA GLY A 188 -5.22 3.24 -8.64
C GLY A 188 -5.88 3.66 -7.31
N ASP A 189 -6.36 2.70 -6.54
CA ASP A 189 -6.91 2.96 -5.21
C ASP A 189 -6.12 2.21 -4.13
N SER A 190 -6.04 2.80 -2.94
CA SER A 190 -5.66 2.11 -1.70
C SER A 190 -6.84 2.18 -0.73
N TYR A 191 -6.94 1.22 0.18
CA TYR A 191 -8.12 1.09 1.02
C TYR A 191 -7.72 0.95 2.49
N GLY A 192 -8.32 1.79 3.32
CA GLY A 192 -8.09 1.78 4.76
C GLY A 192 -9.14 0.99 5.51
N LYS A 193 -8.69 0.23 6.52
CA LYS A 193 -9.54 -0.56 7.41
C LYS A 193 -9.30 -0.20 8.88
N GLY A 194 -10.32 -0.36 9.70
CA GLY A 194 -10.24 -0.11 11.12
C GLY A 194 -11.53 -0.36 11.87
N SER A 195 -11.45 -0.44 13.19
CA SER A 195 -12.61 -0.55 14.09
C SER A 195 -13.25 0.81 14.40
N VAL A 196 -12.56 1.91 14.08
CA VAL A 196 -13.02 3.30 14.21
C VAL A 196 -12.55 4.11 13.00
N ALA A 197 -13.28 5.18 12.68
CA ALA A 197 -13.04 5.98 11.47
C ALA A 197 -11.62 6.54 11.37
N GLU A 198 -11.05 7.04 12.47
CA GLU A 198 -9.68 7.58 12.48
C GLU A 198 -8.62 6.53 12.11
N GLN A 199 -8.80 5.28 12.57
CA GLN A 199 -7.90 4.18 12.23
C GLN A 199 -8.03 3.82 10.74
N GLY A 200 -9.24 3.73 10.22
CA GLY A 200 -9.47 3.45 8.81
C GLY A 200 -8.93 4.54 7.90
N GLU A 201 -9.12 5.80 8.26
CA GLU A 201 -8.57 6.92 7.50
C GLU A 201 -7.04 6.92 7.50
N ALA A 202 -6.42 6.66 8.66
CA ALA A 202 -4.97 6.55 8.78
C ALA A 202 -4.44 5.37 7.95
N SER A 203 -5.14 4.24 7.98
CA SER A 203 -4.79 3.04 7.18
C SER A 203 -4.79 3.35 5.68
N ALA A 204 -5.83 4.01 5.16
CA ALA A 204 -5.93 4.33 3.73
C ALA A 204 -4.80 5.30 3.30
N LEU A 205 -4.57 6.33 4.09
CA LEU A 205 -3.53 7.33 3.82
C LEU A 205 -2.14 6.70 3.81
N MET A 206 -1.83 5.87 4.81
CA MET A 206 -0.51 5.29 4.96
C MET A 206 -0.24 4.16 3.95
N GLU A 207 -1.26 3.39 3.54
CA GLU A 207 -1.11 2.43 2.43
C GLU A 207 -0.81 3.16 1.11
N ALA A 208 -1.51 4.26 0.80
CA ALA A 208 -1.21 5.03 -0.40
C ALA A 208 0.20 5.66 -0.37
N ILE A 209 0.68 6.08 0.81
CA ILE A 209 2.05 6.58 0.99
C ILE A 209 3.07 5.44 0.83
N GLU A 210 2.81 4.27 1.40
CA GLU A 210 3.63 3.07 1.22
C GLU A 210 3.78 2.72 -0.27
N ARG A 211 2.67 2.63 -1.00
CA ARG A 211 2.69 2.34 -2.44
C ARG A 211 3.48 3.38 -3.22
N TYR A 212 3.33 4.66 -2.91
CA TYR A 212 4.14 5.73 -3.51
C TYR A 212 5.63 5.55 -3.23
N CYS A 213 6.00 5.22 -1.99
CA CYS A 213 7.40 5.04 -1.58
C CYS A 213 8.04 3.80 -2.21
N GLY A 214 7.25 2.80 -2.61
CA GLY A 214 7.73 1.63 -3.35
C GLY A 214 7.97 1.87 -4.83
N ILE A 215 7.60 3.02 -5.41
CA ILE A 215 7.79 3.29 -6.84
C ILE A 215 9.24 3.61 -7.14
N PHE A 216 9.80 2.96 -8.17
CA PHE A 216 11.13 3.26 -8.69
C PHE A 216 11.22 4.68 -9.26
N GLN A 217 12.13 5.50 -8.72
CA GLN A 217 12.38 6.88 -9.15
C GLN A 217 13.67 7.04 -9.96
N GLY A 218 14.57 6.06 -9.90
CA GLY A 218 15.86 6.06 -10.57
C GLY A 218 17.02 6.56 -9.72
N ASP A 219 16.76 6.97 -8.47
CA ASP A 219 17.76 7.41 -7.49
C ASP A 219 17.99 6.39 -6.35
N GLU A 220 17.40 5.20 -6.45
CA GLU A 220 17.62 4.08 -5.55
C GLU A 220 19.06 3.57 -5.67
N ILE A 221 19.65 3.15 -4.54
CA ILE A 221 21.00 2.59 -4.50
C ILE A 221 21.01 1.28 -5.29
N ARG A 222 21.89 1.17 -6.29
CA ARG A 222 21.99 -0.02 -7.13
C ARG A 222 23.35 -0.16 -7.80
N THR A 223 23.68 -1.38 -8.18
CA THR A 223 24.86 -1.73 -8.96
C THR A 223 24.50 -2.73 -10.06
N VAL A 224 25.11 -2.59 -11.24
CA VAL A 224 24.96 -3.55 -12.33
C VAL A 224 26.05 -4.60 -12.19
N ARG A 225 25.65 -5.87 -12.04
CA ARG A 225 26.58 -6.99 -11.88
C ARG A 225 25.93 -8.31 -12.30
N ARG A 226 26.72 -9.30 -12.72
CA ARG A 226 26.25 -10.69 -12.87
C ARG A 226 26.18 -11.37 -11.51
N PHE A 227 25.26 -12.31 -11.32
CA PHE A 227 25.17 -13.04 -10.05
C PHE A 227 26.49 -13.74 -9.69
N ALA A 228 27.16 -14.32 -10.69
CA ALA A 228 28.43 -15.04 -10.52
C ALA A 228 29.61 -14.16 -10.02
N ASP A 229 29.49 -12.83 -10.11
CA ASP A 229 30.53 -11.89 -9.67
C ASP A 229 30.34 -11.45 -8.20
N PHE A 230 29.31 -11.94 -7.50
CA PHE A 230 29.15 -11.75 -6.07
C PHE A 230 29.90 -12.82 -5.28
N PRO A 231 30.55 -12.45 -4.15
CA PRO A 231 30.97 -13.44 -3.17
C PRO A 231 29.81 -14.32 -2.70
N ALA A 232 30.11 -15.57 -2.37
CA ALA A 232 29.10 -16.54 -1.97
C ALA A 232 28.27 -16.02 -0.78
N GLY A 233 26.95 -15.98 -0.94
CA GLY A 233 26.01 -15.55 0.09
C GLY A 233 25.84 -14.05 0.25
N GLU A 234 26.45 -13.21 -0.60
CA GLU A 234 26.18 -11.76 -0.63
C GLU A 234 24.96 -11.39 -1.47
N ALA A 235 24.72 -12.09 -2.58
CA ALA A 235 23.52 -11.92 -3.40
C ALA A 235 22.53 -13.07 -3.19
N ILE A 236 21.24 -12.76 -3.25
CA ILE A 236 20.13 -13.71 -3.11
C ILE A 236 19.56 -13.98 -4.51
N LEU A 237 19.39 -15.25 -4.87
CA LEU A 237 18.78 -15.58 -6.16
C LEU A 237 17.29 -15.22 -6.15
N PRO A 238 16.72 -14.70 -7.25
CA PRO A 238 15.30 -14.39 -7.31
C PRO A 238 14.39 -15.53 -6.88
N ASN A 239 14.70 -16.77 -7.27
CA ASN A 239 13.84 -17.90 -6.96
C ASN A 239 13.95 -18.40 -5.51
N ASP A 240 14.93 -17.90 -4.73
CA ASP A 240 14.94 -18.08 -3.27
C ASP A 240 13.84 -17.23 -2.60
N ILE A 241 13.30 -16.24 -3.32
CA ILE A 241 12.20 -15.35 -2.88
C ILE A 241 10.89 -15.74 -3.57
N LEU A 242 10.92 -15.92 -4.90
CA LEU A 242 9.72 -16.17 -5.72
C LEU A 242 9.20 -17.60 -5.62
N ILE A 243 10.07 -18.58 -5.36
CA ILE A 243 9.73 -19.99 -5.11
C ILE A 243 8.86 -20.60 -6.23
N TYR A 244 9.12 -20.23 -7.49
CA TYR A 244 8.52 -20.88 -8.65
C TYR A 244 9.11 -22.28 -8.83
N SER A 245 8.24 -23.24 -9.14
CA SER A 245 8.61 -24.59 -9.54
C SER A 245 9.10 -24.64 -10.99
N ASP A 246 9.88 -25.68 -11.32
CA ASP A 246 10.34 -25.91 -12.70
C ASP A 246 9.19 -26.01 -13.71
N ALA A 247 8.07 -26.61 -13.30
CA ALA A 247 6.88 -26.74 -14.14
C ALA A 247 6.25 -25.37 -14.47
N GLN A 248 6.25 -24.43 -13.52
CA GLN A 248 5.73 -23.07 -13.75
C GLN A 248 6.62 -22.31 -14.76
N TYR A 249 7.94 -22.47 -14.67
CA TYR A 249 8.86 -21.90 -15.66
C TYR A 249 8.67 -22.49 -17.06
N GLU A 250 8.49 -23.80 -17.17
CA GLU A 250 8.23 -24.45 -18.45
C GLU A 250 6.90 -24.02 -19.07
N GLN A 251 5.88 -23.78 -18.24
CA GLN A 251 4.59 -23.28 -18.70
C GLN A 251 4.69 -21.83 -19.18
N GLY A 252 5.39 -20.96 -18.44
CA GLY A 252 5.64 -19.58 -18.83
C GLY A 252 6.43 -19.45 -20.14
N ALA A 253 7.36 -20.37 -20.40
CA ALA A 253 8.08 -20.42 -21.67
C ALA A 253 7.18 -20.81 -22.86
N LYS A 254 6.13 -21.63 -22.63
CA LYS A 254 5.21 -22.12 -23.68
C LYS A 254 4.14 -21.10 -24.06
N SER A 255 3.75 -20.20 -23.15
CA SER A 255 2.78 -19.13 -23.42
C SER A 255 3.34 -17.97 -24.26
N GLY A 256 4.56 -18.08 -24.77
CA GLY A 256 5.08 -17.21 -25.83
C GLY A 256 5.47 -15.80 -25.39
N GLY A 257 5.82 -15.58 -24.13
CA GLY A 257 6.38 -14.31 -23.64
C GLY A 257 5.41 -13.10 -23.64
N CYS A 258 4.18 -13.28 -24.10
CA CYS A 258 3.13 -12.27 -24.04
C CYS A 258 2.38 -12.39 -22.70
N GLY A 259 2.97 -11.85 -21.62
CA GLY A 259 2.34 -11.76 -20.31
C GLY A 259 3.28 -12.08 -19.14
N GLU A 260 2.84 -11.74 -17.93
CA GLU A 260 3.44 -11.90 -16.59
C GLU A 260 3.73 -13.37 -16.19
N GLY A 261 4.37 -14.14 -17.08
CA GLY A 261 4.78 -15.52 -16.82
C GLY A 261 6.12 -15.59 -16.10
N ALA A 262 6.28 -16.59 -15.23
CA ALA A 262 7.56 -16.85 -14.56
C ALA A 262 8.67 -17.12 -15.60
N GLN A 263 9.73 -16.33 -15.58
CA GLN A 263 10.91 -16.49 -16.43
C GLN A 263 12.12 -16.94 -15.60
N ARG A 264 12.92 -17.85 -16.15
CA ARG A 264 14.15 -18.31 -15.47
C ARG A 264 15.17 -17.17 -15.47
N PHE A 265 15.73 -16.94 -14.29
CA PHE A 265 16.84 -16.01 -14.11
C PHE A 265 18.11 -16.58 -14.75
N ASP A 266 18.79 -15.78 -15.57
CA ASP A 266 20.12 -16.08 -16.13
C ASP A 266 21.21 -15.49 -15.20
N PRO A 267 21.99 -16.31 -14.48
CA PRO A 267 23.06 -15.85 -13.60
C PRO A 267 24.24 -15.19 -14.33
N ALA A 268 24.38 -15.41 -15.64
CA ALA A 268 25.44 -14.86 -16.46
C ALA A 268 25.08 -13.48 -17.06
N ALA A 269 23.80 -13.12 -17.07
CA ALA A 269 23.34 -11.82 -17.52
C ALA A 269 23.63 -10.73 -16.47
N GLU A 270 23.99 -9.53 -16.94
CA GLU A 270 24.09 -8.36 -16.07
C GLU A 270 22.68 -8.00 -15.55
N THR A 271 22.59 -7.75 -14.25
CA THR A 271 21.33 -7.39 -13.59
C THR A 271 21.59 -6.21 -12.65
N GLU A 272 20.59 -5.35 -12.46
CA GLU A 272 20.65 -4.31 -11.42
C GLU A 272 20.32 -4.93 -10.05
N TRP A 273 21.20 -4.72 -9.08
CA TRP A 273 21.09 -5.21 -7.72
C TRP A 273 21.07 -4.05 -6.74
N SER A 274 20.15 -4.10 -5.78
CA SER A 274 20.04 -3.13 -4.70
C SER A 274 20.43 -3.76 -3.37
N PRO A 275 21.12 -3.01 -2.49
CA PRO A 275 21.49 -3.50 -1.18
C PRO A 275 20.27 -3.56 -0.25
N VAL A 276 20.16 -4.63 0.51
CA VAL A 276 19.16 -4.83 1.56
C VAL A 276 19.87 -5.15 2.87
N TRP A 277 19.37 -4.64 3.99
CA TRP A 277 19.98 -4.86 5.31
C TRP A 277 19.43 -6.13 5.96
N SER A 278 20.28 -7.13 6.20
CA SER A 278 19.91 -8.34 6.94
C SER A 278 19.95 -8.04 8.44
N LEU A 279 18.79 -8.03 9.10
CA LEU A 279 18.70 -7.91 10.56
C LEU A 279 19.28 -9.13 11.30
N ARG A 280 19.28 -10.32 10.66
CA ARG A 280 19.83 -11.54 11.25
C ARG A 280 21.35 -11.55 11.23
N ASP A 281 21.94 -11.13 10.11
CA ASP A 281 23.39 -11.22 9.87
C ASP A 281 24.12 -9.89 10.12
N GLU A 282 23.36 -8.82 10.41
CA GLU A 282 23.85 -7.44 10.57
C GLU A 282 24.78 -7.01 9.42
N ALA A 283 24.36 -7.33 8.20
CA ALA A 283 25.15 -7.11 6.99
C ALA A 283 24.28 -6.81 5.78
N PHE A 284 24.86 -6.11 4.79
CA PHE A 284 24.21 -5.93 3.50
C PHE A 284 24.21 -7.22 2.69
N LYS A 285 23.06 -7.50 2.09
CA LYS A 285 22.87 -8.48 1.02
C LYS A 285 22.39 -7.76 -0.23
N TYR A 286 22.37 -8.44 -1.37
CA TYR A 286 21.94 -7.89 -2.64
C TYR A 286 20.77 -8.69 -3.20
N VAL A 287 19.72 -7.96 -3.59
CA VAL A 287 18.54 -8.51 -4.25
C VAL A 287 18.35 -7.75 -5.56
N PRO A 288 17.87 -8.38 -6.65
CA PRO A 288 17.61 -7.66 -7.88
C PRO A 288 16.65 -6.50 -7.65
N THR A 289 17.00 -5.32 -8.17
CA THR A 289 16.25 -4.08 -7.96
C THR A 289 14.78 -4.21 -8.38
N GLY A 290 14.51 -5.01 -9.41
CA GLY A 290 13.16 -5.29 -9.90
C GLY A 290 12.24 -6.02 -8.91
N LEU A 291 12.77 -6.66 -7.86
CA LEU A 291 11.97 -7.25 -6.77
C LEU A 291 11.64 -6.27 -5.65
N LEU A 292 12.29 -5.11 -5.61
CA LEU A 292 12.17 -4.17 -4.48
C LEU A 292 11.30 -2.95 -4.78
N TYR A 293 11.16 -2.58 -6.06
CA TYR A 293 10.51 -1.34 -6.45
C TYR A 293 9.51 -1.55 -7.58
N PHE A 294 8.30 -0.99 -7.42
CA PHE A 294 7.27 -1.01 -8.43
C PHE A 294 7.71 -0.28 -9.70
N PHE A 295 7.28 -0.81 -10.84
CA PHE A 295 7.51 -0.23 -12.17
C PHE A 295 9.00 -0.04 -12.51
N HIS A 296 9.88 -0.83 -11.91
CA HIS A 296 11.25 -0.95 -12.35
C HIS A 296 11.29 -1.56 -13.76
N GLU A 297 11.80 -0.80 -14.73
CA GLU A 297 12.01 -1.28 -16.09
C GLU A 297 13.50 -1.64 -16.24
N SER A 298 13.82 -2.93 -16.11
CA SER A 298 15.18 -3.40 -16.37
C SER A 298 15.45 -3.45 -17.87
N GLY A 299 16.58 -2.89 -18.31
CA GLY A 299 17.14 -3.16 -19.64
C GLY A 299 17.83 -4.52 -19.75
N SER A 300 17.81 -5.34 -18.69
CA SER A 300 18.45 -6.66 -18.66
C SER A 300 17.58 -7.76 -19.27
N ALA A 301 18.21 -8.90 -19.58
CA ALA A 301 17.49 -10.11 -19.96
C ALA A 301 16.67 -10.72 -18.81
N ASN A 302 16.94 -10.31 -17.57
CA ASN A 302 16.26 -10.78 -16.37
C ASN A 302 15.10 -9.83 -16.03
N GLN A 303 13.92 -10.09 -16.60
CA GLN A 303 12.71 -9.36 -16.26
C GLN A 303 12.08 -9.91 -14.97
N ILE A 304 12.03 -9.08 -13.94
CA ILE A 304 11.45 -9.42 -12.64
C ILE A 304 10.65 -8.21 -12.17
N SER A 305 9.48 -8.46 -11.60
CA SER A 305 8.55 -7.44 -11.12
C SER A 305 8.36 -7.55 -9.61
N ALA A 306 8.25 -6.40 -8.95
CA ALA A 306 7.94 -6.32 -7.53
C ALA A 306 6.44 -6.54 -7.30
N ASP A 307 6.12 -7.22 -6.20
CA ASP A 307 4.80 -7.21 -5.60
C ASP A 307 4.81 -6.34 -4.33
N SER A 308 3.66 -6.21 -3.66
CA SER A 308 3.54 -5.42 -2.43
C SER A 308 3.75 -6.22 -1.15
N ASN A 309 4.05 -7.51 -1.22
CA ASN A 309 4.08 -8.38 -0.06
C ASN A 309 5.23 -8.01 0.88
N GLY A 310 4.89 -7.58 2.09
CA GLY A 310 5.86 -7.12 3.08
C GLY A 310 6.27 -5.65 2.94
N CYS A 311 5.71 -4.92 1.96
CA CYS A 311 5.73 -3.46 1.97
C CYS A 311 4.87 -2.95 3.12
N ALA A 312 5.38 -1.99 3.88
CA ALA A 312 4.61 -1.37 4.95
C ALA A 312 5.12 0.03 5.27
N ALA A 313 4.21 0.87 5.79
CA ALA A 313 4.55 2.16 6.35
C ALA A 313 4.25 2.21 7.87
N GLY A 314 5.04 3.01 8.57
CA GLY A 314 4.93 3.27 10.00
C GLY A 314 5.32 4.71 10.33
N ASN A 315 5.07 5.13 11.57
CA ASN A 315 5.57 6.40 12.10
C ASN A 315 7.07 6.33 12.45
N THR A 316 7.60 5.11 12.59
CA THR A 316 9.02 4.80 12.75
C THR A 316 9.42 3.69 11.77
N ILE A 317 10.72 3.44 11.63
CA ILE A 317 11.24 2.38 10.77
C ILE A 317 10.90 1.00 11.37
N GLU A 318 10.97 0.87 12.69
CA GLU A 318 10.63 -0.34 13.45
C GLU A 318 9.16 -0.73 13.24
N GLU A 319 8.23 0.23 13.30
CA GLU A 319 6.81 -0.02 13.02
C GLU A 319 6.60 -0.55 11.61
N ALA A 320 7.29 0.02 10.61
CA ALA A 320 7.20 -0.43 9.23
C ALA A 320 7.76 -1.85 9.08
N ILE A 321 8.92 -2.13 9.68
CA ILE A 321 9.55 -3.47 9.66
C ILE A 321 8.62 -4.51 10.30
N ILE A 322 8.07 -4.23 11.49
CA ILE A 322 7.18 -5.15 12.19
C ILE A 322 5.91 -5.39 11.37
N GLN A 323 5.32 -4.34 10.80
CA GLN A 323 4.10 -4.47 9.99
C GLN A 323 4.36 -5.27 8.71
N GLY A 324 5.46 -5.02 8.01
CA GLY A 324 5.84 -5.78 6.82
C GLY A 324 6.18 -7.24 7.15
N PHE A 325 6.88 -7.50 8.25
CA PHE A 325 7.17 -8.85 8.71
C PHE A 325 5.90 -9.63 9.06
N LEU A 326 4.96 -9.01 9.79
CA LEU A 326 3.68 -9.65 10.11
C LEU A 326 2.85 -9.94 8.85
N GLU A 327 2.92 -9.09 7.83
CA GLU A 327 2.29 -9.37 6.55
C GLU A 327 2.91 -10.58 5.84
N LEU A 328 4.24 -10.70 5.83
CA LEU A 328 4.91 -11.90 5.29
C LEU A 328 4.48 -13.18 6.01
N VAL A 329 4.40 -13.13 7.34
CA VAL A 329 3.90 -14.26 8.16
C VAL A 329 2.43 -14.58 7.85
N GLU A 330 1.60 -13.56 7.64
CA GLU A 330 0.20 -13.72 7.24
C GLU A 330 0.09 -14.45 5.90
N ARG A 331 0.84 -14.00 4.88
CA ARG A 331 0.82 -14.58 3.54
C ARG A 331 1.40 -15.99 3.51
N ASP A 332 2.46 -16.27 4.26
CA ASP A 332 3.03 -17.61 4.40
C ASP A 332 2.02 -18.61 4.98
N ALA A 333 1.46 -18.30 6.14
CA ALA A 333 0.46 -19.15 6.79
C ALA A 333 -0.79 -19.32 5.91
N TYR A 334 -1.23 -18.24 5.25
CA TYR A 334 -2.36 -18.26 4.34
C TYR A 334 -2.09 -19.18 3.13
N ALA A 335 -0.92 -19.09 2.50
CA ALA A 335 -0.52 -19.94 1.39
C ALA A 335 -0.47 -21.42 1.80
N ILE A 336 0.13 -21.73 2.95
CA ILE A 336 0.16 -23.09 3.50
C ILE A 336 -1.26 -23.63 3.69
N TRP A 337 -2.15 -22.85 4.30
CA TRP A 337 -3.56 -23.25 4.51
C TRP A 337 -4.31 -23.44 3.19
N TRP A 338 -4.21 -22.47 2.28
CA TRP A 338 -4.99 -22.40 1.04
C TRP A 338 -4.57 -23.49 0.04
N TYR A 339 -3.29 -23.56 -0.32
CA TYR A 339 -2.81 -24.48 -1.35
C TYR A 339 -2.90 -25.95 -0.92
N ASN A 340 -2.70 -26.23 0.38
CA ASN A 340 -2.84 -27.59 0.93
C ASN A 340 -4.28 -27.93 1.34
N ARG A 341 -5.23 -26.98 1.24
CA ARG A 341 -6.65 -27.16 1.61
C ARG A 341 -6.79 -27.72 3.03
N LEU A 342 -6.06 -27.15 3.97
CA LEU A 342 -6.00 -27.66 5.35
C LEU A 342 -7.26 -27.28 6.13
N ARG A 343 -7.88 -28.25 6.79
CA ARG A 343 -8.95 -27.96 7.75
C ARG A 343 -8.34 -27.47 9.06
N ARG A 344 -8.87 -26.36 9.56
CA ARG A 344 -8.33 -25.63 10.72
C ARG A 344 -9.40 -25.42 11.80
N PRO A 345 -9.01 -25.32 13.08
CA PRO A 345 -9.95 -25.17 14.18
C PRO A 345 -10.58 -23.77 14.19
N GLU A 346 -11.83 -23.69 14.66
CA GLU A 346 -12.56 -22.43 14.81
C GLU A 346 -12.07 -21.64 16.01
N ILE A 347 -11.91 -20.32 15.85
CA ILE A 347 -11.72 -19.41 16.95
C ILE A 347 -13.07 -19.13 17.63
N ASP A 348 -13.11 -19.29 18.95
CA ASP A 348 -14.26 -18.93 19.77
C ASP A 348 -14.32 -17.40 19.95
N LEU A 349 -15.02 -16.74 19.02
CA LEU A 349 -15.14 -15.27 18.99
C LEU A 349 -15.88 -14.70 20.21
N ASP A 350 -16.68 -15.50 20.93
CA ASP A 350 -17.36 -15.05 22.15
C ASP A 350 -16.37 -14.94 23.32
N LYS A 351 -15.38 -15.84 23.38
CA LYS A 351 -14.29 -15.78 24.38
C LYS A 351 -13.28 -14.68 24.15
N LEU A 352 -13.23 -14.10 22.95
CA LEU A 352 -12.36 -12.97 22.66
C LEU A 352 -12.71 -11.74 23.51
N GLY A 353 -13.98 -11.58 23.89
CA GLY A 353 -14.45 -10.47 24.72
C GLY A 353 -14.36 -9.10 24.04
N ASP A 354 -14.20 -9.05 22.72
CA ASP A 354 -14.09 -7.81 21.95
C ASP A 354 -15.48 -7.32 21.48
N SER A 355 -15.82 -6.07 21.80
CA SER A 355 -17.12 -5.50 21.44
C SER A 355 -17.28 -5.28 19.94
N TYR A 356 -16.23 -4.85 19.24
CA TYR A 356 -16.29 -4.63 17.80
C TYR A 356 -16.58 -5.94 17.06
N VAL A 357 -15.86 -7.02 17.41
CA VAL A 357 -16.09 -8.34 16.81
C VAL A 357 -17.51 -8.83 17.05
N ARG A 358 -18.03 -8.67 18.28
CA ARG A 358 -19.41 -9.04 18.62
C ARG A 358 -20.43 -8.26 17.80
N ASP A 359 -20.28 -6.94 17.74
CA ASP A 359 -21.24 -6.07 17.08
C ASP A 359 -21.19 -6.26 15.56
N LEU A 360 -19.99 -6.46 14.99
CA LEU A 360 -19.81 -6.76 13.57
C LEU A 360 -20.47 -8.10 13.19
N ARG A 361 -20.31 -9.16 13.99
CA ARG A 361 -21.03 -10.43 13.76
C ARG A 361 -22.54 -10.24 13.75
N ALA A 362 -23.08 -9.41 14.64
CA ALA A 362 -24.51 -9.09 14.64
C ALA A 362 -24.95 -8.27 13.41
N VAL A 363 -24.06 -7.45 12.83
CA VAL A 363 -24.28 -6.78 11.54
C VAL A 363 -24.32 -7.79 10.40
N PHE A 364 -23.31 -8.66 10.28
CA PHE A 364 -23.28 -9.72 9.25
C PHE A 364 -24.50 -10.64 9.32
N ALA A 365 -24.88 -11.10 10.53
CA ALA A 365 -26.05 -11.95 10.71
C ALA A 365 -27.35 -11.28 10.23
N ARG A 366 -27.52 -9.97 10.45
CA ARG A 366 -28.67 -9.21 9.93
C ARG A 366 -28.67 -9.07 8.40
N MET A 367 -27.50 -9.17 7.78
CA MET A 367 -27.35 -9.22 6.32
C MET A 367 -27.48 -10.65 5.76
N GLY A 368 -27.88 -11.63 6.59
CA GLY A 368 -27.98 -13.02 6.18
C GLY A 368 -26.63 -13.71 5.95
N ARG A 369 -25.55 -13.16 6.52
CA ARG A 369 -24.20 -13.68 6.38
C ARG A 369 -23.74 -14.38 7.65
N ASP A 370 -23.31 -15.63 7.52
CA ASP A 370 -22.64 -16.39 8.57
C ASP A 370 -21.16 -16.00 8.60
N VAL A 371 -20.63 -15.75 9.80
CA VAL A 371 -19.22 -15.41 9.99
C VAL A 371 -18.58 -16.27 11.05
N TRP A 372 -17.42 -16.83 10.71
CA TRP A 372 -16.53 -17.54 11.64
C TRP A 372 -15.08 -17.17 11.38
N ALA A 373 -14.19 -17.56 12.30
CA ALA A 373 -12.76 -17.34 12.17
C ALA A 373 -12.00 -18.64 12.39
N LEU A 374 -10.92 -18.84 11.62
CA LEU A 374 -10.05 -20.02 11.67
C LEU A 374 -8.68 -19.61 12.19
N ASP A 375 -8.11 -20.43 13.08
CA ASP A 375 -6.70 -20.31 13.48
C ASP A 375 -5.82 -21.06 12.48
N ILE A 376 -5.09 -20.32 11.65
CA ILE A 376 -4.19 -20.86 10.64
C ILE A 376 -2.70 -20.72 11.04
N THR A 377 -2.42 -20.43 12.31
CA THR A 377 -1.05 -20.29 12.84
C THR A 377 -0.14 -21.44 12.38
N SER A 378 0.98 -21.07 11.77
CA SER A 378 2.01 -21.97 11.24
C SER A 378 3.07 -22.30 12.30
N ASP A 379 4.20 -22.86 11.88
CA ASP A 379 5.33 -23.28 12.71
C ASP A 379 6.05 -22.12 13.40
N LEU A 380 5.97 -20.91 12.87
CA LEU A 380 6.50 -19.69 13.50
C LEU A 380 5.81 -19.34 14.83
N GLY A 381 4.60 -19.86 15.06
CA GLY A 381 3.87 -19.67 16.32
C GLY A 381 3.30 -18.27 16.54
N ILE A 382 3.37 -17.39 15.53
CA ILE A 382 2.73 -16.07 15.50
C ILE A 382 1.26 -16.25 15.09
N PRO A 383 0.30 -15.72 15.87
CA PRO A 383 -1.11 -15.82 15.54
C PRO A 383 -1.45 -15.31 14.13
N VAL A 384 -2.04 -16.17 13.32
CA VAL A 384 -2.64 -15.81 12.03
C VAL A 384 -4.07 -16.32 11.97
N VAL A 385 -5.00 -15.41 11.68
CA VAL A 385 -6.43 -15.64 11.68
C VAL A 385 -6.98 -15.44 10.28
N VAL A 386 -7.86 -16.34 9.83
CA VAL A 386 -8.69 -16.14 8.64
C VAL A 386 -10.14 -15.98 9.07
N ALA A 387 -10.74 -14.84 8.76
CA ALA A 387 -12.17 -14.62 8.90
C ALA A 387 -12.88 -15.02 7.59
N VAL A 388 -14.00 -15.73 7.71
CA VAL A 388 -14.80 -16.18 6.57
C VAL A 388 -16.22 -15.65 6.75
N ALA A 389 -16.71 -14.90 5.76
CA ALA A 389 -18.14 -14.63 5.60
C ALA A 389 -18.71 -15.53 4.51
N HIS A 390 -19.89 -16.08 4.77
CA HIS A 390 -20.61 -16.94 3.84
C HIS A 390 -22.08 -16.56 3.82
N TRP A 391 -22.67 -16.48 2.63
CA TRP A 391 -24.10 -16.26 2.45
C TRP A 391 -24.62 -16.84 1.16
N THR A 392 -25.95 -16.93 1.08
CA THR A 392 -26.66 -17.39 -0.11
C THR A 392 -27.68 -16.34 -0.52
N GLU A 393 -27.67 -15.96 -1.79
CA GLU A 393 -28.64 -15.02 -2.37
C GLU A 393 -29.02 -15.52 -3.78
N ASP A 394 -30.31 -15.52 -4.10
CA ASP A 394 -30.85 -16.00 -5.39
C ASP A 394 -30.33 -17.39 -5.82
N GLY A 395 -30.12 -18.28 -4.85
CA GLY A 395 -29.60 -19.64 -5.07
C GLY A 395 -28.11 -19.71 -5.41
N ARG A 396 -27.38 -18.59 -5.35
CA ARG A 396 -25.93 -18.51 -5.52
C ARG A 396 -25.25 -18.41 -4.15
N GLU A 397 -24.16 -19.13 -4.01
CA GLU A 397 -23.34 -19.17 -2.79
C GLU A 397 -22.17 -18.19 -2.95
N TYR A 398 -21.94 -17.38 -1.92
CA TYR A 398 -20.87 -16.40 -1.88
C TYR A 398 -20.01 -16.61 -0.64
N ILE A 399 -18.71 -16.50 -0.83
CA ILE A 399 -17.72 -16.62 0.24
C ILE A 399 -16.72 -15.49 0.10
N GLU A 400 -16.44 -14.86 1.22
CA GLU A 400 -15.46 -13.79 1.34
C GLU A 400 -14.51 -14.15 2.47
N VAL A 401 -13.21 -14.01 2.22
CA VAL A 401 -12.16 -14.42 3.14
C VAL A 401 -11.18 -13.28 3.34
N ALA A 402 -10.81 -13.05 4.59
CA ALA A 402 -9.86 -12.02 4.99
C ALA A 402 -8.91 -12.57 6.04
N ALA A 403 -7.68 -12.04 6.10
CA ALA A 403 -6.64 -12.55 6.97
C ALA A 403 -6.10 -11.48 7.92
N GLY A 404 -5.43 -11.91 8.97
CA GLY A 404 -4.83 -11.02 9.93
C GLY A 404 -3.76 -11.74 10.74
N ALA A 405 -2.54 -11.20 10.73
CA ALA A 405 -1.46 -11.63 11.62
C ALA A 405 -1.09 -10.55 12.63
N HIS A 406 -0.80 -10.98 13.86
CA HIS A 406 -0.22 -10.14 14.92
C HIS A 406 0.31 -11.01 16.06
N PHE A 407 1.27 -10.52 16.83
CA PHE A 407 1.75 -11.20 18.05
C PHE A 407 0.65 -11.39 19.11
N ASP A 408 -0.32 -10.47 19.12
CA ASP A 408 -1.55 -10.54 19.91
C ASP A 408 -2.69 -11.17 19.08
N PRO A 409 -3.20 -12.37 19.45
CA PRO A 409 -4.27 -13.03 18.70
C PRO A 409 -5.57 -12.22 18.63
N ARG A 410 -5.82 -11.32 19.59
CA ARG A 410 -6.98 -10.42 19.53
C ARG A 410 -6.84 -9.43 18.39
N ILE A 411 -5.66 -8.83 18.23
CA ILE A 411 -5.38 -7.92 17.13
C ILE A 411 -5.40 -8.66 15.80
N ALA A 412 -4.81 -9.86 15.73
CA ALA A 412 -4.87 -10.70 14.53
C ALA A 412 -6.32 -10.94 14.08
N THR A 413 -7.21 -11.23 15.04
CA THR A 413 -8.65 -11.39 14.78
C THR A 413 -9.30 -10.07 14.34
N LEU A 414 -8.99 -8.94 14.99
CA LEU A 414 -9.52 -7.62 14.61
C LEU A 414 -9.10 -7.22 13.19
N ARG A 415 -7.86 -7.50 12.78
CA ARG A 415 -7.36 -7.22 11.44
C ARG A 415 -8.13 -8.01 10.39
N ALA A 416 -8.30 -9.33 10.59
CA ALA A 416 -9.08 -10.18 9.69
C ALA A 416 -10.55 -9.72 9.59
N MET A 417 -11.18 -9.40 10.73
CA MET A 417 -12.57 -8.96 10.78
C MET A 417 -12.80 -7.57 10.15
N THR A 418 -11.89 -6.62 10.37
CA THR A 418 -11.97 -5.27 9.77
C THR A 418 -11.72 -5.29 8.26
N GLU A 419 -10.87 -6.18 7.77
CA GLU A 419 -10.66 -6.38 6.33
C GLU A 419 -11.87 -7.04 5.66
N LEU A 420 -12.48 -8.03 6.31
CA LEU A 420 -13.73 -8.62 5.83
C LEU A 420 -14.84 -7.57 5.67
N ASN A 421 -14.92 -6.61 6.60
CA ASN A 421 -15.86 -5.50 6.51
C ASN A 421 -15.46 -4.47 5.43
N GLN A 422 -14.17 -4.34 5.13
CA GLN A 422 -13.67 -3.43 4.10
C GLN A 422 -14.02 -3.91 2.69
N PHE A 423 -13.82 -5.19 2.39
CA PHE A 423 -14.18 -5.74 1.08
C PHE A 423 -15.67 -5.53 0.77
N LEU A 424 -16.51 -5.76 1.77
CA LEU A 424 -17.93 -5.44 1.76
C LEU A 424 -18.24 -3.97 1.45
N ALA A 425 -17.46 -3.02 1.98
CA ALA A 425 -17.61 -1.61 1.67
C ALA A 425 -17.16 -1.31 0.22
N ILE A 426 -16.09 -1.96 -0.25
CA ILE A 426 -15.57 -1.82 -1.63
C ILE A 426 -16.58 -2.35 -2.66
N GLU A 427 -17.28 -3.47 -2.39
CA GLU A 427 -18.36 -3.97 -3.24
C GLU A 427 -19.44 -2.91 -3.50
N SER A 428 -19.66 -1.99 -2.55
CA SER A 428 -20.64 -0.89 -2.71
C SER A 428 -20.18 0.24 -3.64
N LEU A 429 -18.89 0.35 -3.94
CA LEU A 429 -18.31 1.35 -4.85
C LEU A 429 -18.36 0.91 -6.31
N GLY A 430 -18.04 -0.35 -6.60
CA GLY A 430 -17.94 -0.88 -7.96
C GLY A 430 -19.22 -1.51 -8.50
N GLY A 431 -20.24 -1.69 -7.65
CA GLY A 431 -21.24 -2.71 -7.88
C GLY A 431 -20.61 -4.10 -7.72
N ARG A 432 -21.44 -5.14 -7.51
CA ARG A 432 -20.92 -6.51 -7.61
C ARG A 432 -20.40 -6.72 -9.02
N PRO A 433 -19.22 -7.33 -9.23
CA PRO A 433 -18.80 -7.71 -10.58
C PRO A 433 -19.95 -8.50 -11.21
N GLU A 434 -20.51 -8.00 -12.31
CA GLU A 434 -21.34 -8.85 -13.17
C GLU A 434 -20.37 -9.88 -13.74
N LEU A 435 -20.35 -11.06 -13.11
CA LEU A 435 -19.49 -12.17 -13.51
C LEU A 435 -19.76 -12.48 -14.98
N GLY A 436 -18.86 -12.03 -15.86
CA GLY A 436 -18.81 -12.46 -17.24
C GLY A 436 -18.34 -13.92 -17.28
N PRO A 437 -18.82 -14.73 -18.25
CA PRO A 437 -18.46 -16.15 -18.34
C PRO A 437 -16.97 -16.42 -18.60
N ASP A 438 -16.15 -15.41 -18.90
CA ASP A 438 -14.74 -15.54 -19.34
C ASP A 438 -13.72 -14.76 -18.48
N ASP A 439 -14.09 -14.26 -17.30
CA ASP A 439 -13.11 -13.62 -16.40
C ASP A 439 -12.29 -14.67 -15.64
N ASP A 440 -11.03 -14.82 -16.04
CA ASP A 440 -10.04 -15.81 -15.56
C ASP A 440 -9.60 -15.58 -14.09
N TYR A 441 -10.13 -14.53 -13.44
CA TYR A 441 -10.16 -14.39 -11.98
C TYR A 441 -11.44 -15.03 -11.42
N GLY A 442 -11.53 -16.36 -11.53
CA GLY A 442 -12.39 -17.18 -10.67
C GLY A 442 -13.89 -16.89 -10.75
N GLY A 443 -14.44 -16.72 -11.96
CA GLY A 443 -15.87 -16.49 -12.20
C GLY A 443 -16.82 -17.66 -11.87
N ASP A 444 -16.30 -18.80 -11.39
CA ASP A 444 -17.13 -19.85 -10.79
C ASP A 444 -17.31 -19.48 -9.31
N PRO A 445 -18.54 -19.39 -8.75
CA PRO A 445 -18.71 -19.23 -7.31
C PRO A 445 -17.85 -20.28 -6.61
N LEU A 446 -17.21 -19.94 -5.49
CA LEU A 446 -16.43 -20.89 -4.68
C LEU A 446 -17.41 -21.65 -3.78
N PRO A 447 -18.12 -22.71 -4.20
CA PRO A 447 -19.12 -23.28 -3.32
C PRO A 447 -18.41 -23.95 -2.15
N LEU A 448 -18.91 -23.77 -0.94
CA LEU A 448 -18.26 -24.28 0.28
C LEU A 448 -18.14 -25.81 0.25
N ARG A 449 -18.95 -26.49 -0.58
CA ARG A 449 -18.82 -27.93 -0.87
C ARG A 449 -17.50 -28.31 -1.57
N LYS A 450 -16.99 -27.48 -2.49
CA LYS A 450 -15.71 -27.69 -3.18
C LYS A 450 -14.53 -27.20 -2.32
N HIS A 451 -14.78 -26.29 -1.39
CA HIS A 451 -13.79 -25.66 -0.51
C HIS A 451 -14.02 -25.97 0.97
N ALA A 452 -14.29 -27.25 1.29
CA ALA A 452 -14.65 -27.67 2.65
C ALA A 452 -13.59 -27.38 3.73
N TYR A 453 -12.36 -27.01 3.35
CA TYR A 453 -11.30 -26.57 4.25
C TYR A 453 -11.53 -25.17 4.85
N MET A 454 -12.45 -24.39 4.27
CA MET A 454 -12.93 -23.13 4.83
C MET A 454 -13.91 -23.34 5.98
N ARG A 455 -14.48 -24.55 6.15
CA ARG A 455 -15.30 -24.87 7.32
C ARG A 455 -14.42 -25.20 8.53
N PRO A 456 -14.80 -24.78 9.73
CA PRO A 456 -14.06 -25.13 10.93
C PRO A 456 -14.06 -26.63 11.19
N GLN A 457 -12.95 -27.14 11.72
CA GLN A 457 -12.84 -28.49 12.28
C GLN A 457 -12.42 -28.42 13.75
N GLY A 458 -13.38 -28.62 14.65
CA GLY A 458 -13.17 -28.49 16.09
C GLY A 458 -13.07 -27.03 16.55
N LYS A 459 -12.80 -26.83 17.83
CA LYS A 459 -12.62 -25.52 18.45
C LYS A 459 -11.15 -25.29 18.80
N ALA A 460 -10.64 -24.11 18.49
CA ALA A 460 -9.33 -23.64 18.93
C ALA A 460 -9.40 -23.33 20.43
N SER A 461 -8.38 -23.71 21.17
CA SER A 461 -8.23 -23.29 22.56
C SER A 461 -7.66 -21.88 22.59
N PHE A 462 -8.50 -20.89 22.92
CA PHE A 462 -8.04 -19.54 23.21
C PHE A 462 -7.31 -19.56 24.57
N GLY A 463 -6.00 -19.81 24.56
CA GLY A 463 -5.21 -19.90 25.78
C GLY A 463 -3.78 -20.38 25.54
N ARG A 464 -2.84 -19.44 25.76
CA ARG A 464 -1.37 -19.53 25.61
C ARG A 464 -0.93 -20.18 24.30
N SER A 465 -0.31 -19.37 23.43
CA SER A 465 0.50 -19.86 22.31
C SER A 465 1.24 -21.13 22.70
N ARG A 466 1.29 -22.12 21.81
CA ARG A 466 2.13 -23.31 22.01
C ARG A 466 3.59 -22.93 22.28
N PHE A 467 3.98 -21.71 21.93
CA PHE A 467 5.24 -21.07 22.27
C PHE A 467 5.00 -19.95 23.30
N LYS A 468 5.32 -20.23 24.57
CA LYS A 468 5.24 -19.26 25.69
C LYS A 468 5.99 -17.94 25.45
N THR A 469 6.80 -17.85 24.40
CA THR A 469 7.76 -16.78 24.12
C THR A 469 7.10 -15.46 23.70
N PHE A 470 6.04 -15.47 22.87
CA PHE A 470 5.44 -14.22 22.37
C PHE A 470 4.35 -13.65 23.28
N ALA A 471 3.65 -14.50 24.02
CA ALA A 471 2.65 -14.07 25.01
C ALA A 471 3.27 -13.39 26.26
N GLN A 472 4.60 -13.30 26.32
CA GLN A 472 5.37 -12.65 27.38
C GLN A 472 6.13 -11.39 26.91
N LEU A 473 6.07 -11.03 25.63
CA LEU A 473 6.68 -9.78 25.16
C LEU A 473 5.91 -8.61 25.78
N ASP A 474 6.62 -7.72 26.49
CA ASP A 474 6.05 -6.46 26.97
C ASP A 474 5.46 -5.71 25.77
N GLY A 475 4.36 -4.96 25.95
CA GLY A 475 3.80 -4.14 24.87
C GLY A 475 4.81 -3.15 24.29
N ARG A 476 5.86 -2.82 25.07
CA ARG A 476 7.04 -2.06 24.63
C ARG A 476 7.92 -2.85 23.65
N ASP A 477 8.17 -4.13 23.91
CA ASP A 477 8.99 -5.01 23.06
C ASP A 477 8.28 -5.36 21.73
N GLN A 478 6.97 -5.16 21.65
CA GLN A 478 6.15 -5.40 20.46
C GLN A 478 6.04 -4.18 19.53
N VAL A 479 6.62 -3.04 19.91
CA VAL A 479 6.80 -1.87 19.03
C VAL A 479 8.27 -1.70 18.60
N LEU A 480 9.15 -2.51 19.20
CA LEU A 480 10.61 -2.37 19.31
C LEU A 480 11.09 -1.02 19.78
#